data_AF-A0A7W1IUT6-F1
#
_entry.id   AF-A0A7W1IUT6-F1
#
_cell.length_a   1.000
_cell.length_b   1.000
_cell.length_c   1.000
_cell.angle_alpha   90.00
_cell.angle_beta   90.00
_cell.angle_gamma   90.00
#
_symmetry.space_group_name_H-M   'P 1'
#
loop_
_entity.id
_entity.type
_entity.pdbx_description
1 polymer ?
#
loop_
_entity_poly.entity_id
_entity_poly.type
_entity_poly.pdbx_seq_one_letter_code
_entity_poly.pdbx_strand_id
1 'polypeptide(L)'
;MSSLRVLCASALLFAGCSGGGANPAPTESGPSGSLGVITVAAAAEVVGAICDLRETTDRDRANGLFFDRAHQTLHVLAAATEVEDRVAAAGLLEATQAVEADLRTEALPKSFRSDVGGLLDGTRSALRAIDLPAPGC
;
A
#
# COMPACT_ATOMS: atom_id res chain seq x y z
N MET A 1 22.74 -22.62 69.46
CA MET A 1 21.56 -22.08 68.75
C MET A 1 21.72 -22.45 67.29
N SER A 2 20.91 -23.40 66.85
CA SER A 2 21.00 -24.06 65.55
C SER A 2 20.32 -23.24 64.45
N SER A 3 20.71 -23.57 63.20
CA SER A 3 19.89 -23.50 61.98
C SER A 3 19.76 -22.10 61.33
N LEU A 4 19.76 -21.92 60.01
CA LEU A 4 19.58 -22.83 58.87
C LEU A 4 20.15 -22.13 57.61
N ARG A 5 20.95 -22.84 56.81
CA ARG A 5 21.41 -22.36 55.47
C ARG A 5 20.33 -22.74 54.45
N VAL A 6 19.73 -21.75 53.78
CA VAL A 6 18.81 -21.98 52.66
C VAL A 6 19.58 -21.84 51.35
N LEU A 7 19.81 -22.98 50.70
CA LEU A 7 20.16 -23.07 49.28
C LEU A 7 18.86 -22.89 48.47
N CYS A 8 18.80 -21.85 47.64
CA CYS A 8 17.82 -21.79 46.55
C CYS A 8 18.58 -21.89 45.22
N ALA A 9 18.58 -23.10 44.66
CA ALA A 9 18.97 -23.35 43.28
C ALA A 9 17.79 -22.97 42.37
N SER A 10 17.96 -21.92 41.57
CA SER A 10 17.00 -21.55 40.54
C SER A 10 17.41 -22.20 39.22
N ALA A 11 16.73 -23.28 38.86
CA ALA A 11 16.81 -23.89 37.54
C ALA A 11 16.09 -22.99 36.52
N LEU A 12 16.86 -22.41 35.60
CA LEU A 12 16.33 -21.71 34.43
C LEU A 12 15.98 -22.73 33.35
N LEU A 13 14.69 -23.04 33.21
CA LEU A 13 14.15 -23.79 32.08
C LEU A 13 14.06 -22.87 30.87
N PHE A 14 14.99 -23.01 29.92
CA PHE A 14 14.84 -22.45 28.57
C PHE A 14 13.78 -23.27 27.82
N ALA A 15 12.53 -22.81 27.84
CA ALA A 15 11.53 -23.24 26.88
C ALA A 15 11.88 -22.63 25.52
N GLY A 16 12.55 -23.42 24.67
CA GLY A 16 12.76 -23.06 23.28
C GLY A 16 11.44 -23.06 22.53
N CYS A 17 10.92 -21.87 22.20
CA CYS A 17 9.92 -21.74 21.15
C CYS A 17 10.60 -22.07 19.82
N SER A 18 10.36 -23.27 19.31
CA SER A 18 10.57 -23.60 17.90
C SER A 18 9.55 -22.82 17.07
N GLY A 19 9.83 -21.55 16.83
CA GLY A 19 9.16 -20.75 15.80
C GLY A 19 9.64 -21.25 14.45
N GLY A 20 8.89 -22.19 13.86
CA GLY A 20 9.06 -22.58 12.47
C GLY A 20 8.84 -21.35 11.60
N GLY A 21 9.94 -20.67 11.26
CA GLY A 21 9.95 -19.63 10.25
C GLY A 21 9.61 -20.27 8.92
N ALA A 22 8.32 -20.27 8.57
CA ALA A 22 7.94 -20.37 7.18
C ALA A 22 8.61 -19.18 6.50
N ASN A 23 9.66 -19.45 5.72
CA ASN A 23 10.17 -18.45 4.79
C ASN A 23 8.96 -18.01 3.97
N PRO A 24 8.55 -16.73 4.00
CA PRO A 24 7.51 -16.27 3.10
C PRO A 24 7.97 -16.66 1.69
N ALA A 25 7.05 -17.28 0.93
CA ALA A 25 7.31 -17.59 -0.47
C ALA A 25 7.85 -16.32 -1.16
N PRO A 26 8.81 -16.44 -2.09
CA PRO A 26 9.32 -15.27 -2.80
C PRO A 26 8.12 -14.52 -3.36
N THR A 27 7.87 -13.32 -2.84
CA THR A 27 6.89 -12.43 -3.45
C THR A 27 7.48 -12.09 -4.81
N GLU A 28 6.78 -12.45 -5.88
CA GLU A 28 7.22 -12.08 -7.23
C GLU A 28 7.48 -10.58 -7.23
N SER A 29 8.77 -10.24 -7.28
CA SER A 29 9.24 -8.88 -7.15
C SER A 29 8.99 -8.21 -8.48
N GLY A 30 8.14 -7.18 -8.50
CA GLY A 30 7.94 -6.40 -9.70
C GLY A 30 9.02 -5.33 -9.87
N PRO A 31 8.78 -4.37 -10.77
CA PRO A 31 9.67 -3.23 -11.03
C PRO A 31 10.00 -2.44 -9.75
N SER A 32 11.17 -1.80 -9.74
CA SER A 32 11.64 -0.99 -8.60
C SER A 32 11.97 0.44 -8.99
N GLY A 33 11.58 1.39 -8.16
CA GLY A 33 11.96 2.80 -8.27
C GLY A 33 12.66 3.32 -7.01
N SER A 34 12.82 4.64 -6.93
CA SER A 34 13.45 5.33 -5.79
C SER A 34 12.75 5.10 -4.45
N LEU A 35 11.47 4.70 -4.47
CA LEU A 35 10.64 4.46 -3.29
C LEU A 35 10.42 2.97 -2.98
N GLY A 36 11.07 2.06 -3.71
CA GLY A 36 11.03 0.62 -3.46
C GLY A 36 10.46 -0.21 -4.61
N VAL A 37 10.08 -1.44 -4.30
CA VAL A 37 9.56 -2.43 -5.24
C VAL A 37 8.03 -2.40 -5.22
N ILE A 38 7.40 -2.37 -6.39
CA ILE A 38 5.96 -2.62 -6.54
C ILE A 38 5.75 -4.11 -6.85
N THR A 39 4.94 -4.80 -6.04
CA THR A 39 4.61 -6.22 -6.26
C THR A 39 3.28 -6.36 -7.00
N VAL A 40 3.04 -7.52 -7.64
CA VAL A 40 1.74 -7.82 -8.27
C VAL A 40 0.59 -7.75 -7.27
N ALA A 41 0.81 -8.22 -6.04
CA ALA A 41 -0.19 -8.16 -4.97
C ALA A 41 -0.50 -6.71 -4.58
N ALA A 42 0.52 -5.87 -4.38
CA ALA A 42 0.33 -4.45 -4.07
C ALA A 42 -0.37 -3.69 -5.22
N ALA A 43 -0.05 -4.04 -6.47
CA ALA A 43 -0.74 -3.52 -7.65
C ALA A 43 -2.23 -3.88 -7.68
N ALA A 44 -2.58 -5.12 -7.32
CA ALA A 44 -3.99 -5.54 -7.23
C ALA A 44 -4.71 -4.86 -6.06
N GLU A 45 -4.07 -4.75 -4.91
CA GLU A 45 -4.63 -4.10 -3.71
C GLU A 45 -4.91 -2.62 -3.94
N VAL A 46 -3.99 -1.87 -4.57
CA VAL A 46 -4.19 -0.44 -4.84
C VAL A 46 -5.32 -0.21 -5.84
N VAL A 47 -5.44 -1.04 -6.88
CA VAL A 47 -6.56 -0.96 -7.83
C VAL A 47 -7.89 -1.25 -7.13
N GLY A 48 -7.94 -2.29 -6.28
CA GLY A 48 -9.12 -2.61 -5.48
C GLY A 48 -9.52 -1.46 -4.55
N ALA A 49 -8.57 -0.82 -3.88
CA ALA A 49 -8.82 0.33 -3.01
C ALA A 49 -9.38 1.53 -3.80
N ILE A 50 -8.89 1.78 -5.03
CA ILE A 50 -9.43 2.84 -5.90
C ILE A 50 -10.83 2.48 -6.42
N CYS A 51 -11.10 1.21 -6.71
CA CYS A 51 -12.45 0.74 -7.05
C CYS A 51 -13.43 0.99 -5.89
N ASP A 52 -13.05 0.61 -4.66
CA ASP A 52 -13.84 0.90 -3.45
C ASP A 52 -14.04 2.42 -3.25
N LEU A 53 -12.99 3.21 -3.52
CA LEU A 53 -13.01 4.66 -3.40
C LEU A 53 -14.01 5.30 -4.37
N ARG A 54 -14.14 4.77 -5.59
CA ARG A 54 -15.06 5.33 -6.60
C ARG A 54 -16.54 5.19 -6.23
N GLU A 55 -16.84 4.14 -5.47
CA GLU A 55 -18.20 3.81 -5.05
C GLU A 55 -18.59 4.48 -3.72
N THR A 56 -17.64 5.07 -2.99
CA THR A 56 -17.94 5.78 -1.74
C THR A 56 -18.55 7.15 -1.97
N THR A 57 -19.46 7.55 -1.08
CA THR A 57 -19.96 8.93 -0.98
C THR A 57 -19.68 9.55 0.39
N ASP A 58 -19.05 8.79 1.27
CA ASP A 58 -18.68 9.22 2.62
C ASP A 58 -17.22 9.68 2.63
N ARG A 59 -16.99 10.90 3.11
CA ARG A 59 -15.67 11.56 3.06
C ARG A 59 -14.65 10.87 3.97
N ASP A 60 -15.05 10.41 5.15
CA ASP A 60 -14.11 9.81 6.10
C ASP A 60 -13.72 8.41 5.65
N ARG A 61 -14.68 7.65 5.11
CA ARG A 61 -14.39 6.40 4.40
C ARG A 61 -13.51 6.63 3.18
N ALA A 62 -13.74 7.69 2.41
CA ALA A 62 -12.88 8.04 1.27
C ALA A 62 -11.44 8.32 1.71
N ASN A 63 -11.25 9.05 2.82
CA ASN A 63 -9.95 9.30 3.39
C ASN A 63 -9.23 8.00 3.77
N GLY A 64 -9.89 7.08 4.48
CA GLY A 64 -9.28 5.81 4.86
C GLY A 64 -8.93 4.93 3.64
N LEU A 65 -9.81 4.87 2.64
CA LEU A 65 -9.53 4.14 1.40
C LEU A 65 -8.34 4.74 0.63
N PHE A 66 -8.24 6.07 0.57
CA PHE A 66 -7.17 6.74 -0.15
C PHE A 66 -5.87 6.76 0.67
N PHE A 67 -5.83 7.47 1.80
CA PHE A 67 -4.60 7.72 2.55
C PHE A 67 -4.04 6.46 3.22
N ASP A 68 -4.88 5.57 3.73
CA ASP A 68 -4.39 4.39 4.47
C ASP A 68 -4.13 3.19 3.57
N ARG A 69 -4.91 3.01 2.48
CA ARG A 69 -4.82 1.81 1.64
C ARG A 69 -4.15 2.00 0.29
N ALA A 70 -4.23 3.19 -0.31
CA ALA A 70 -3.78 3.40 -1.69
C ALA A 70 -2.57 4.34 -1.81
N HIS A 71 -2.56 5.43 -1.05
CA HIS A 71 -1.72 6.61 -1.30
C HIS A 71 -0.22 6.29 -1.34
N GLN A 72 0.30 5.57 -0.35
CA GLN A 72 1.73 5.20 -0.34
C GLN A 72 2.09 4.29 -1.52
N THR A 73 1.24 3.31 -1.84
CA THR A 73 1.46 2.40 -2.97
C THR A 73 1.42 3.13 -4.30
N LEU A 74 0.59 4.17 -4.44
CA LEU A 74 0.55 5.03 -5.62
C LEU A 74 1.87 5.78 -5.83
N HIS A 75 2.48 6.30 -4.76
CA HIS A 75 3.81 6.92 -4.84
C HIS A 75 4.89 5.90 -5.21
N VAL A 76 4.87 4.70 -4.63
CA VAL A 76 5.81 3.62 -4.99
C VAL A 76 5.65 3.23 -6.47
N LEU A 77 4.42 3.09 -6.94
CA LEU A 77 4.12 2.81 -8.35
C LEU A 77 4.64 3.95 -9.25
N ALA A 78 4.35 5.20 -8.93
CA ALA A 78 4.83 6.35 -9.70
C ALA A 78 6.36 6.38 -9.80
N ALA A 79 7.07 6.11 -8.69
CA ALA A 79 8.52 6.06 -8.67
C ALA A 79 9.09 4.91 -9.49
N ALA A 80 8.44 3.74 -9.50
CA ALA A 80 8.82 2.63 -10.36
C ALA A 80 8.55 2.93 -11.84
N THR A 81 7.39 3.52 -12.14
CA THR A 81 7.02 3.95 -13.49
C THR A 81 7.93 5.05 -14.02
N GLU A 82 8.43 5.98 -13.20
CA GLU A 82 9.31 7.07 -13.65
C GLU A 82 10.59 6.56 -14.32
N VAL A 83 11.08 5.39 -13.91
CA VAL A 83 12.28 4.75 -14.48
C VAL A 83 12.06 4.37 -15.95
N GLU A 84 10.85 3.91 -16.30
CA GLU A 84 10.51 3.39 -17.63
C GLU A 84 9.75 4.43 -18.49
N ASP A 85 8.78 5.13 -17.91
CA ASP A 85 7.92 6.11 -18.55
C ASP A 85 7.61 7.30 -17.62
N ARG A 86 8.39 8.37 -17.76
CA ARG A 86 8.21 9.61 -16.98
C ARG A 86 6.86 10.30 -17.25
N VAL A 87 6.28 10.14 -18.43
CA VAL A 87 4.99 10.78 -18.77
C VAL A 87 3.87 10.05 -18.05
N ALA A 88 3.87 8.72 -18.06
CA ALA A 88 2.91 7.92 -17.30
C ALA A 88 3.04 8.17 -15.78
N ALA A 89 4.27 8.28 -15.26
CA ALA A 89 4.50 8.60 -13.85
C ALA A 89 3.95 9.99 -13.47
N ALA A 90 4.21 11.02 -14.29
CA ALA A 90 3.67 12.36 -14.07
C ALA A 90 2.14 12.37 -14.09
N GLY A 91 1.51 11.69 -15.06
CA GLY A 91 0.05 11.58 -15.13
C GLY A 91 -0.56 10.89 -13.90
N LEU A 92 0.10 9.85 -13.36
CA LEU A 92 -0.32 9.20 -12.12
C LEU A 92 -0.24 10.16 -10.92
N LEU A 93 0.85 10.93 -10.80
CA LEU A 93 1.02 11.90 -9.71
C LEU A 93 0.02 13.05 -9.79
N GLU A 94 -0.28 13.55 -10.98
CA GLU A 94 -1.31 14.59 -11.19
C GLU A 94 -2.70 14.08 -10.79
N ALA A 95 -3.06 12.87 -11.20
CA ALA A 95 -4.33 12.26 -10.80
C ALA A 95 -4.42 12.01 -9.28
N THR A 96 -3.30 11.63 -8.66
CA THR A 96 -3.19 11.49 -7.19
C THR A 96 -3.45 12.83 -6.50
N GLN A 97 -2.82 13.91 -6.99
CA GLN A 97 -3.00 15.25 -6.43
C GLN A 97 -4.43 15.77 -6.57
N ALA A 98 -5.14 15.43 -7.64
CA ALA A 98 -6.56 15.79 -7.80
C ALA A 98 -7.41 15.18 -6.68
N VAL A 99 -7.25 13.88 -6.41
CA VAL A 99 -7.97 13.20 -5.31
C VAL A 99 -7.55 13.74 -3.94
N GLU A 100 -6.26 14.03 -3.73
CA GLU A 100 -5.81 14.70 -2.50
C GLU A 100 -6.49 16.06 -2.30
N ALA A 101 -6.58 16.86 -3.36
CA ALA A 101 -7.18 18.19 -3.30
C ALA A 101 -8.66 18.10 -2.92
N ASP A 102 -9.39 17.13 -3.48
CA ASP A 102 -10.78 16.86 -3.12
C ASP A 102 -10.93 16.46 -1.64
N LEU A 103 -10.06 15.59 -1.14
CA LEU A 103 -10.12 15.10 0.24
C LEU A 103 -9.72 16.15 1.29
N ARG A 104 -9.04 17.23 0.89
CA ARG A 104 -8.75 18.38 1.78
C ARG A 104 -9.98 19.23 2.09
N THR A 105 -11.07 19.07 1.33
CA THR A 105 -12.32 19.79 1.56
C THR A 105 -13.14 19.12 2.68
N GLU A 106 -14.05 19.89 3.30
CA GLU A 106 -14.93 19.40 4.38
C GLU A 106 -15.95 18.37 3.90
N ALA A 107 -16.31 18.38 2.61
CA ALA A 107 -17.25 17.46 1.99
C ALA A 107 -16.83 17.14 0.56
N LEU A 108 -17.02 15.89 0.13
CA LEU A 108 -16.59 15.44 -1.20
C LEU A 108 -17.19 16.34 -2.31
N PRO A 109 -16.34 16.97 -3.15
CA PRO A 109 -16.82 17.80 -4.23
C PRO A 109 -17.51 16.96 -5.30
N LYS A 110 -18.31 17.61 -6.16
CA LYS A 110 -19.01 16.94 -7.28
C LYS A 110 -18.03 16.30 -8.28
N SER A 111 -16.80 16.81 -8.34
CA SER A 111 -15.72 16.29 -9.20
C SER A 111 -15.12 14.98 -8.68
N PHE A 112 -15.26 14.67 -7.38
CA PHE A 112 -14.57 13.57 -6.71
C PHE A 112 -14.65 12.24 -7.45
N ARG A 113 -15.85 11.83 -7.89
CA ARG A 113 -15.99 10.57 -8.63
C ARG A 113 -15.26 10.57 -9.98
N SER A 114 -15.24 11.72 -10.66
CA SER A 114 -14.50 11.90 -11.91
C SER A 114 -12.99 11.85 -11.67
N ASP A 115 -12.52 12.50 -10.61
CA ASP A 115 -11.10 12.57 -10.27
C ASP A 115 -10.56 11.19 -9.82
N VAL A 116 -11.36 10.43 -9.05
CA VAL A 116 -11.06 9.01 -8.74
C VAL A 116 -11.06 8.15 -10.02
N GLY A 117 -11.92 8.46 -10.99
CA GLY A 117 -11.88 7.83 -12.32
C GLY A 117 -10.55 8.10 -13.04
N GLY A 118 -10.09 9.35 -13.04
CA GLY A 118 -8.78 9.73 -13.57
C GLY A 118 -7.63 9.02 -12.85
N LEU A 119 -7.72 8.88 -11.52
CA LEU A 119 -6.74 8.12 -10.72
C LEU A 119 -6.70 6.64 -11.11
N LEU A 120 -7.85 6.00 -11.32
CA LEU A 120 -7.91 4.61 -11.77
C LEU A 120 -7.26 4.42 -13.14
N ASP A 121 -7.54 5.33 -14.08
CA ASP A 121 -6.97 5.28 -15.43
C ASP A 121 -5.46 5.57 -15.44
N GLY A 122 -5.01 6.53 -14.64
CA GLY A 122 -3.59 6.81 -14.40
C GLY A 122 -2.86 5.62 -13.80
N THR A 123 -3.45 4.99 -12.78
CA THR A 123 -2.90 3.79 -12.13
C THR A 123 -2.74 2.64 -13.12
N ARG A 124 -3.77 2.36 -13.91
CA ARG A 124 -3.72 1.31 -14.93
C ARG A 124 -2.70 1.61 -16.04
N SER A 125 -2.55 2.88 -16.41
CA SER A 125 -1.54 3.29 -17.40
C SER A 125 -0.13 3.11 -16.87
N ALA A 126 0.11 3.50 -15.61
CA ALA A 126 1.39 3.29 -14.93
C ALA A 126 1.75 1.80 -14.79
N LEU A 127 0.78 0.94 -14.43
CA LEU A 127 0.99 -0.52 -14.36
C LEU A 127 1.36 -1.11 -15.72
N ARG A 128 0.67 -0.72 -16.79
CA ARG A 128 0.99 -1.16 -18.16
C ARG A 128 2.38 -0.70 -18.61
N ALA A 129 2.80 0.50 -18.22
CA ALA A 129 4.11 1.05 -18.60
C ALA A 129 5.29 0.27 -18.00
N ILE A 130 5.05 -0.51 -16.94
CA ILE A 130 6.06 -1.32 -16.26
C ILE A 130 5.74 -2.83 -16.33
N ASP A 131 4.94 -3.23 -17.32
CA ASP A 131 4.54 -4.62 -17.59
C ASP A 131 3.90 -5.36 -16.41
N LEU A 132 3.22 -4.64 -15.50
CA LEU A 132 2.41 -5.24 -14.44
C LEU A 132 0.93 -5.40 -14.87
N PRO A 133 0.25 -6.47 -14.41
CA PRO A 133 -1.18 -6.63 -14.65
C PRO A 133 -1.99 -5.46 -14.08
N ALA A 134 -2.95 -4.98 -14.87
CA ALA A 134 -3.88 -3.92 -14.50
C ALA A 134 -5.29 -4.52 -14.30
N PRO A 135 -5.64 -5.00 -13.10
CA PRO A 135 -6.92 -5.66 -12.88
C PRO A 135 -8.13 -4.74 -13.07
N GLY A 136 -9.28 -5.38 -13.28
CA GLY A 136 -10.58 -4.73 -13.27
C GLY A 136 -11.00 -4.29 -11.86
N CYS A 137 -12.11 -3.55 -11.82
CA CYS A 137 -13.07 -3.69 -10.74
C CYS A 137 -14.02 -4.83 -11.15
#